data_AF-A0A956ZXW3-F1
#
_entry.id   AF-A0A956ZXW3-F1
#
_cell.length_a   1.000
_cell.length_b   1.000
_cell.length_c   1.000
_cell.angle_alpha   90.00
_cell.angle_beta   90.00
_cell.angle_gamma   90.00
#
_symmetry.space_group_name_H-M   'P 1'
#
loop_
_entity.id
_entity.type
_entity.pdbx_description
1 polymer ?
#
loop_
_entity_poly.entity_id
_entity_poly.type
_entity_poly.pdbx_seq_one_letter_code
_entity_poly.pdbx_strand_id
1 'polypeptide(L)'
;MKKHQLVFFMGLLGLLFCLTALAQEDFDEAGQDALIIYTVQGDDLLNPVENWEAATDEELEDILLDQGYHEVLWQDFAGLIPLEYRRSITRLAIFTDGEEEILASVTPNGENYDTWTLALDALDGTYFGEELVQTMIHEFGHTIFLMPSQVPRSLEVLQNEEDEAIYEEAVAACPTYFTGEGCSTQDSYVNAFFGQFWLEFYDELESLDEGELYEAYPDQFVNDYAATNPDEDMAESWTFFILKDKPEPDTIAHQKILFFYQYPELTDLRDQIRERLPDF
;
A
#
# COMPACT_ATOMS: atom_id res chain seq x y z
N MET A 1 -31.19 18.38 -28.09
CA MET A 1 -30.03 17.48 -28.28
C MET A 1 -28.76 18.31 -28.40
N LYS A 2 -28.17 18.66 -27.26
CA LYS A 2 -26.75 19.02 -27.13
C LYS A 2 -26.32 18.41 -25.79
N LYS A 3 -25.46 17.40 -25.86
CA LYS A 3 -24.81 16.82 -24.68
C LYS A 3 -23.85 17.88 -24.16
N HIS A 4 -24.02 18.32 -22.92
CA HIS A 4 -23.01 19.09 -22.23
C HIS A 4 -21.96 18.11 -21.73
N GLN A 5 -20.76 18.19 -22.29
CA GLN A 5 -19.55 17.69 -21.65
C GLN A 5 -19.29 18.61 -20.46
N LEU A 6 -19.38 18.05 -19.25
CA LEU A 6 -18.91 18.70 -18.04
C LEU A 6 -17.40 18.44 -18.01
N VAL A 7 -16.63 19.50 -18.16
CA VAL A 7 -15.19 19.50 -17.91
C VAL A 7 -15.06 19.71 -16.40
N PHE A 8 -14.60 18.69 -15.68
CA PHE A 8 -14.32 18.76 -14.24
C PHE A 8 -13.05 19.59 -14.02
N PHE A 9 -13.11 20.47 -13.04
CA PHE A 9 -12.01 21.32 -12.61
C PHE A 9 -11.65 20.80 -11.21
N MET A 10 -10.79 19.77 -11.15
CA MET A 10 -10.13 19.32 -9.92
C MET A 10 -8.91 20.19 -9.73
N GLY A 11 -8.81 20.89 -8.62
CA GLY A 11 -7.68 21.76 -8.36
C GLY A 11 -7.81 22.35 -6.97
N LEU A 12 -7.16 21.70 -6.00
CA LEU A 12 -6.25 22.34 -5.03
C LEU A 12 -5.72 21.41 -3.92
N LEU A 13 -6.04 20.10 -3.87
CA LEU A 13 -5.67 19.25 -2.72
C LEU A 13 -4.93 17.94 -3.04
N GLY A 14 -4.39 17.80 -4.25
CA GLY A 14 -3.56 16.63 -4.60
C GLY A 14 -2.31 16.46 -3.72
N LEU A 15 -1.85 17.54 -3.07
CA LEU A 15 -0.69 17.52 -2.19
C LEU A 15 -0.94 16.88 -0.81
N LEU A 16 -2.19 16.76 -0.34
CA LEU A 16 -2.45 16.08 0.93
C LEU A 16 -2.52 14.56 0.75
N PHE A 17 -2.94 14.10 -0.43
CA PHE A 17 -3.27 12.70 -0.69
C PHE A 17 -2.07 11.75 -0.85
N CYS A 18 -0.86 12.27 -0.95
CA CYS A 18 0.37 11.48 -1.02
C CYS A 18 1.29 11.67 0.20
N LEU A 19 0.90 12.52 1.16
CA LEU A 19 1.80 13.04 2.21
C LEU A 19 1.25 12.87 3.63
N THR A 20 0.12 12.20 3.83
CA THR A 20 -0.46 12.02 5.18
C THR A 20 -0.49 10.56 5.61
N ALA A 21 0.70 9.96 5.69
CA ALA A 21 1.03 9.13 6.85
C ALA A 21 1.79 10.02 7.84
N LEU A 22 1.41 9.97 9.10
CA LEU A 22 1.73 10.94 10.14
C LEU A 22 3.25 11.14 10.35
N ALA A 23 3.70 12.41 10.32
CA ALA A 23 4.88 12.91 11.03
C ALA A 23 6.29 12.38 10.67
N GLN A 24 6.52 11.89 9.45
CA GLN A 24 7.84 11.45 8.99
C GLN A 24 8.17 11.89 7.55
N GLU A 25 7.96 13.17 7.22
CA GLU A 25 8.19 13.72 5.86
C GLU A 25 9.66 13.66 5.34
N ASP A 26 10.60 13.04 6.06
CA ASP A 26 12.03 12.98 5.67
C ASP A 26 12.63 11.56 5.69
N PHE A 27 11.87 10.51 6.03
CA PHE A 27 12.42 9.15 6.14
C PHE A 27 12.00 8.31 4.94
N ASP A 28 12.97 7.78 4.23
CA ASP A 28 12.80 6.94 3.06
C ASP A 28 13.19 5.50 3.40
N GLU A 29 12.23 4.75 3.95
CA GLU A 29 12.36 3.37 4.45
C GLU A 29 12.81 2.39 3.35
N ALA A 30 12.50 2.72 2.10
CA ALA A 30 12.76 1.91 0.92
C ALA A 30 13.98 2.38 0.11
N GLY A 31 14.63 3.47 0.54
CA GLY A 31 15.69 4.13 -0.20
C GLY A 31 16.83 4.61 0.70
N GLN A 32 17.02 5.92 0.84
CA GLN A 32 18.24 6.48 1.43
C GLN A 32 18.37 6.25 2.94
N ASP A 33 17.29 5.95 3.65
CA ASP A 33 17.30 5.76 5.11
C ASP A 33 17.20 4.28 5.52
N ALA A 34 16.96 3.38 4.57
CA ALA A 34 17.08 1.93 4.79
C ALA A 34 18.49 1.56 5.29
N LEU A 35 18.57 0.68 6.30
CA LEU A 35 19.84 0.10 6.77
C LEU A 35 20.49 -0.74 5.68
N ILE A 36 19.69 -1.57 5.00
CA ILE A 36 20.19 -2.49 3.97
C ILE A 36 19.10 -2.83 2.98
N ILE A 37 19.48 -2.89 1.69
CA ILE A 37 18.56 -3.27 0.61
C ILE A 37 19.08 -4.53 -0.09
N TYR A 38 18.19 -5.50 -0.27
CA TYR A 38 18.43 -6.75 -0.99
C TYR A 38 17.71 -6.76 -2.34
N THR A 39 18.30 -7.43 -3.32
CA THR A 39 17.55 -7.96 -4.47
C THR A 39 16.81 -9.23 -4.06
N VAL A 40 15.51 -9.29 -4.32
CA VAL A 40 14.68 -10.47 -4.03
C VAL A 40 14.56 -11.34 -5.28
N GLN A 41 14.84 -12.64 -5.14
CA GLN A 41 14.57 -13.64 -6.16
C GLN A 41 13.86 -14.86 -5.57
N GLY A 42 12.53 -14.84 -5.58
CA GLY A 42 11.75 -15.91 -4.99
C GLY A 42 11.91 -15.93 -3.47
N ASP A 43 12.51 -16.97 -2.91
CA ASP A 43 12.75 -17.05 -1.46
C ASP A 43 14.13 -16.54 -1.05
N ASP A 44 14.98 -16.23 -2.04
CA ASP A 44 16.37 -15.86 -1.83
C ASP A 44 16.56 -14.33 -1.76
N LEU A 45 17.35 -13.88 -0.77
CA LEU A 45 17.87 -12.52 -0.68
C LEU A 45 19.28 -12.46 -1.28
N LEU A 46 19.50 -11.55 -2.22
CA LEU A 46 20.72 -11.44 -3.02
C LEU A 46 21.26 -10.02 -3.01
N ASN A 47 22.56 -9.86 -3.30
CA ASN A 47 23.21 -8.57 -3.53
C ASN A 47 22.89 -7.51 -2.45
N PRO A 48 23.18 -7.76 -1.16
CA PRO A 48 22.98 -6.76 -0.11
C PRO A 48 23.72 -5.46 -0.44
N VAL A 49 23.03 -4.34 -0.28
CA VAL A 49 23.58 -2.99 -0.35
C VAL A 49 23.43 -2.38 1.04
N GLU A 50 24.53 -2.36 1.79
CA GLU A 50 24.61 -1.81 3.15
C GLU A 50 24.64 -0.28 3.13
N ASN A 51 23.95 0.33 4.09
CA ASN A 51 23.97 1.76 4.35
C ASN A 51 24.49 2.06 5.76
N TRP A 52 25.81 2.23 5.86
CA TRP A 52 26.49 2.56 7.12
C TRP A 52 26.17 3.97 7.64
N GLU A 53 25.54 4.84 6.84
CA GLU A 53 25.11 6.16 7.30
C GLU A 53 23.81 6.08 8.10
N ALA A 54 22.93 5.12 7.79
CA ALA A 54 21.69 4.85 8.53
C ALA A 54 21.92 4.07 9.85
N ALA A 55 23.01 3.29 9.95
CA ALA A 55 23.39 2.60 11.18
C ALA A 55 24.07 3.57 12.18
N THR A 56 23.25 4.34 12.92
CA THR A 56 23.73 5.47 13.73
C THR A 56 24.28 5.10 15.12
N ASP A 57 24.10 3.85 15.57
CA ASP A 57 24.60 3.32 16.83
C ASP A 57 24.94 1.81 16.75
N GLU A 58 25.45 1.24 17.86
CA GLU A 58 25.92 -0.15 17.93
C GLU A 58 24.78 -1.18 17.70
N GLU A 59 23.54 -0.87 18.10
CA GLU A 59 22.39 -1.77 17.88
C GLU A 59 22.03 -1.84 16.40
N LEU A 60 22.01 -0.69 15.72
CA LEU A 60 21.76 -0.64 14.28
C LEU A 60 22.93 -1.20 13.45
N GLU A 61 24.17 -1.06 13.91
CA GLU A 61 25.33 -1.74 13.31
C GLU A 61 25.22 -3.26 13.43
N ASP A 62 24.75 -3.77 14.57
CA ASP A 62 24.53 -5.20 14.79
C ASP A 62 23.41 -5.74 13.88
N ILE A 63 22.28 -5.01 13.77
CA ILE A 63 21.17 -5.34 12.85
C ILE A 63 21.68 -5.35 11.40
N LEU A 64 22.36 -4.28 10.96
CA LEU A 64 22.89 -4.14 9.59
C LEU A 64 23.70 -5.37 9.16
N LEU A 65 24.44 -5.99 10.09
CA LEU A 65 25.31 -7.13 9.83
C LEU A 65 24.60 -8.49 10.00
N ASP A 66 23.42 -8.56 10.62
CA ASP A 66 22.70 -9.81 10.89
C ASP A 66 21.84 -10.27 9.71
N GLN A 67 22.51 -10.79 8.68
CA GLN A 67 21.83 -11.37 7.51
C GLN A 67 20.89 -12.53 7.88
N GLY A 68 21.17 -13.26 8.96
CA GLY A 68 20.31 -14.35 9.41
C GLY A 68 18.98 -13.82 9.93
N TYR A 69 19.00 -12.67 10.61
CA TYR A 69 17.79 -11.98 11.02
C TYR A 69 16.99 -11.43 9.84
N HIS A 70 17.64 -10.80 8.86
CA HIS A 70 16.95 -10.31 7.65
C HIS A 70 16.29 -11.46 6.86
N GLU A 71 16.93 -12.63 6.81
CA GLU A 71 16.32 -13.83 6.24
C GLU A 71 15.06 -14.24 7.00
N VAL A 72 15.03 -14.16 8.34
CA VAL A 72 13.82 -14.43 9.13
C VAL A 72 12.69 -13.46 8.76
N LEU A 73 12.96 -12.15 8.76
CA LEU A 73 11.96 -11.13 8.39
C LEU A 73 11.39 -11.37 7.00
N TRP A 74 12.25 -11.70 6.04
CA TRP A 74 11.79 -12.06 4.71
C TRP A 74 10.95 -13.33 4.69
N GLN A 75 11.35 -14.36 5.42
CA GLN A 75 10.61 -15.62 5.49
C GLN A 75 9.25 -15.47 6.18
N ASP A 76 9.11 -14.54 7.12
CA ASP A 76 7.83 -14.22 7.74
C ASP A 76 6.84 -13.69 6.69
N PHE A 77 7.23 -12.68 5.90
CA PHE A 77 6.40 -12.19 4.78
C PHE A 77 6.21 -13.26 3.68
N ALA A 78 7.30 -13.88 3.22
CA ALA A 78 7.30 -14.85 2.14
C ALA A 78 6.55 -16.14 2.48
N GLY A 79 6.45 -16.46 3.77
CA GLY A 79 5.70 -17.56 4.33
C GLY A 79 4.19 -17.32 4.30
N LEU A 80 3.74 -16.07 4.49
CA LEU A 80 2.33 -15.66 4.37
C LEU A 80 1.87 -15.64 2.91
N ILE A 81 2.67 -15.02 2.03
CA ILE A 81 2.27 -14.70 0.67
C ILE A 81 2.82 -15.71 -0.34
N PRO A 82 1.97 -16.45 -1.08
CA PRO A 82 2.45 -17.44 -2.02
C PRO A 82 3.32 -16.82 -3.12
N LEU A 83 4.41 -17.51 -3.47
CA LEU A 83 5.42 -17.04 -4.43
C LEU A 83 4.86 -16.52 -5.76
N GLU A 84 3.77 -17.09 -6.26
CA GLU A 84 3.17 -16.65 -7.53
C GLU A 84 2.59 -15.23 -7.49
N TYR A 85 2.18 -14.75 -6.31
CA TYR A 85 1.56 -13.44 -6.14
C TYR A 85 2.55 -12.33 -5.72
N ARG A 86 3.71 -12.68 -5.16
CA ARG A 86 4.73 -11.70 -4.72
C ARG A 86 5.92 -11.53 -5.67
N ARG A 87 5.80 -11.96 -6.94
CA ARG A 87 6.91 -11.86 -7.92
C ARG A 87 7.25 -10.43 -8.32
N SER A 88 6.33 -9.50 -8.12
CA SER A 88 6.53 -8.07 -8.38
C SER A 88 7.37 -7.40 -7.30
N ILE A 89 7.50 -8.00 -6.10
CA ILE A 89 8.40 -7.54 -5.05
C ILE A 89 9.80 -8.03 -5.39
N THR A 90 10.66 -7.10 -5.83
CA THR A 90 12.02 -7.40 -6.32
C THR A 90 13.10 -6.81 -5.45
N ARG A 91 12.72 -6.07 -4.42
CA ARG A 91 13.59 -5.49 -3.41
C ARG A 91 12.99 -5.69 -2.03
N LEU A 92 13.87 -5.95 -1.07
CA LEU A 92 13.55 -5.91 0.36
C LEU A 92 14.47 -4.87 0.99
N ALA A 93 13.91 -3.86 1.61
CA ALA A 93 14.61 -2.92 2.47
C ALA A 93 14.39 -3.33 3.92
N ILE A 94 15.47 -3.33 4.70
CA ILE A 94 15.40 -3.41 6.16
C ILE A 94 15.72 -2.03 6.69
N PHE A 95 14.82 -1.49 7.49
CA PHE A 95 14.93 -0.15 8.08
C PHE A 95 14.57 -0.21 9.57
N THR A 96 14.65 0.90 10.28
CA THR A 96 13.85 1.08 11.49
C THR A 96 13.65 2.54 11.84
N ASP A 97 12.47 2.89 12.36
CA ASP A 97 12.16 4.21 12.94
C ASP A 97 11.99 4.17 14.48
N GLY A 98 12.01 2.98 15.08
CA GLY A 98 11.84 2.75 16.51
C GLY A 98 11.13 1.44 16.80
N GLU A 99 10.58 1.30 18.01
CA GLU A 99 9.52 0.31 18.27
C GLU A 99 8.17 0.98 17.98
N GLU A 100 7.23 0.25 17.40
CA GLU A 100 5.92 0.72 16.94
C GLU A 100 6.03 1.66 15.70
N GLU A 101 5.01 2.49 15.43
CA GLU A 101 4.96 3.37 14.24
C GLU A 101 4.89 2.59 12.91
N ILE A 102 5.96 2.55 12.09
CA ILE A 102 5.93 1.93 10.75
C ILE A 102 6.51 0.52 10.79
N LEU A 103 5.63 -0.48 10.82
CA LEU A 103 6.05 -1.89 10.85
C LEU A 103 6.52 -2.42 9.48
N ALA A 104 5.88 -1.95 8.41
CA ALA A 104 6.18 -2.33 7.03
C ALA A 104 5.60 -1.30 6.06
N SER A 105 6.20 -1.18 4.88
CA SER A 105 5.66 -0.37 3.78
C SER A 105 5.98 -0.98 2.41
N VAL A 106 5.23 -0.63 1.37
CA VAL A 106 5.62 -0.90 -0.02
C VAL A 106 5.67 0.36 -0.87
N THR A 107 6.71 0.47 -1.69
CA THR A 107 6.86 1.57 -2.65
C THR A 107 7.25 1.05 -4.03
N PRO A 108 6.88 1.74 -5.12
CA PRO A 108 7.41 1.43 -6.44
C PRO A 108 8.95 1.51 -6.44
N ASN A 109 9.60 0.50 -7.01
CA ASN A 109 11.06 0.48 -7.09
C ASN A 109 11.56 1.58 -8.04
N GLY A 110 12.41 2.49 -7.54
CA GLY A 110 12.96 3.60 -8.33
C GLY A 110 13.79 3.19 -9.56
N GLU A 111 14.31 1.95 -9.62
CA GLU A 111 14.95 1.43 -10.83
C GLU A 111 13.96 0.90 -11.87
N ASN A 112 12.79 0.44 -11.42
CA ASN A 112 11.73 -0.11 -12.25
C ASN A 112 10.38 0.02 -11.54
N TYR A 113 9.65 1.10 -11.84
CA TYR A 113 8.36 1.44 -11.24
C TYR A 113 7.26 0.38 -11.43
N ASP A 114 7.46 -0.60 -12.32
CA ASP A 114 6.56 -1.75 -12.48
C ASP A 114 6.76 -2.85 -11.42
N THR A 115 7.77 -2.70 -10.55
CA THR A 115 8.11 -3.61 -9.46
C THR A 115 8.12 -2.86 -8.13
N TRP A 116 8.11 -3.59 -7.03
CA TRP A 116 7.97 -3.05 -5.68
C TRP A 116 9.21 -3.32 -4.83
N THR A 117 9.47 -2.39 -3.92
CA THR A 117 10.30 -2.58 -2.73
C THR A 117 9.36 -2.79 -1.54
N LEU A 118 9.54 -3.90 -0.82
CA LEU A 118 8.95 -4.08 0.50
C LEU A 118 9.96 -3.59 1.53
N ALA A 119 9.56 -2.72 2.44
CA ALA A 119 10.34 -2.32 3.60
C ALA A 119 9.78 -3.03 4.84
N LEU A 120 10.65 -3.57 5.69
CA LEU A 120 10.30 -4.17 6.97
C LEU A 120 11.12 -3.54 8.09
N ASP A 121 10.45 -3.12 9.16
CA ASP A 121 11.11 -2.57 10.34
C ASP A 121 11.81 -3.69 11.12
N ALA A 122 13.09 -3.47 11.41
CA ALA A 122 13.96 -4.40 12.09
C ALA A 122 13.71 -4.52 13.59
N LEU A 123 13.22 -3.50 14.28
CA LEU A 123 12.91 -3.54 15.70
C LEU A 123 11.50 -4.12 15.94
N ASP A 124 10.53 -3.80 15.09
CA ASP A 124 9.19 -4.38 15.16
C ASP A 124 9.13 -5.83 14.64
N GLY A 125 10.03 -6.17 13.73
CA GLY A 125 10.21 -7.53 13.24
C GLY A 125 10.65 -8.54 14.30
N THR A 126 11.04 -8.09 15.51
CA THR A 126 11.46 -8.97 16.60
C THR A 126 10.33 -9.87 17.11
N TYR A 127 9.08 -9.45 16.91
CA TYR A 127 7.89 -10.23 17.24
C TYR A 127 6.96 -10.36 16.04
N PHE A 128 6.92 -11.55 15.45
CA PHE A 128 5.94 -11.88 14.42
C PHE A 128 4.54 -12.05 15.03
N GLY A 129 3.88 -10.92 15.29
CA GLY A 129 2.58 -10.80 15.95
C GLY A 129 1.42 -10.48 15.01
N GLU A 130 0.21 -10.39 15.58
CA GLU A 130 -1.01 -10.06 14.83
C GLU A 130 -0.90 -8.74 14.06
N GLU A 131 -0.27 -7.72 14.65
CA GLU A 131 -0.13 -6.39 14.06
C GLU A 131 0.79 -6.40 12.84
N LEU A 132 2.00 -6.97 12.97
CA LEU A 132 2.93 -7.12 11.84
C LEU A 132 2.32 -7.96 10.70
N VAL A 133 1.58 -9.03 11.03
CA VAL A 133 0.86 -9.83 10.02
C VAL A 133 -0.23 -9.00 9.33
N GLN A 134 -0.95 -8.17 10.07
CA GLN A 134 -1.97 -7.28 9.53
C GLN A 134 -1.33 -6.29 8.55
N THR A 135 -0.25 -5.61 8.95
CA THR A 135 0.48 -4.64 8.12
C THR A 135 1.06 -5.31 6.87
N MET A 136 1.71 -6.47 6.99
CA MET A 136 2.23 -7.21 5.82
C MET A 136 1.14 -7.57 4.80
N ILE A 137 -0.07 -7.93 5.25
CA ILE A 137 -1.20 -8.24 4.37
C ILE A 137 -1.76 -6.97 3.73
N HIS A 138 -1.80 -5.86 4.47
CA HIS A 138 -2.16 -4.54 3.98
C HIS A 138 -1.23 -4.12 2.85
N GLU A 139 0.08 -4.08 3.11
CA GLU A 139 1.10 -3.68 2.13
C GLU A 139 1.08 -4.59 0.90
N PHE A 140 0.87 -5.88 1.10
CA PHE A 140 0.70 -6.81 -0.02
C PHE A 140 -0.53 -6.47 -0.89
N GLY A 141 -1.61 -5.97 -0.29
CA GLY A 141 -2.79 -5.46 -0.99
C GLY A 141 -2.43 -4.39 -2.04
N HIS A 142 -1.66 -3.38 -1.64
CA HIS A 142 -1.14 -2.35 -2.55
C HIS A 142 -0.41 -2.96 -3.75
N THR A 143 0.45 -3.96 -3.53
CA THR A 143 1.21 -4.60 -4.62
C THR A 143 0.35 -5.34 -5.65
N ILE A 144 -0.88 -5.74 -5.31
CA ILE A 144 -1.84 -6.36 -6.24
C ILE A 144 -2.72 -5.30 -6.90
N PHE A 145 -3.24 -4.36 -6.13
CA PHE A 145 -4.29 -3.44 -6.61
C PHE A 145 -3.73 -2.25 -7.36
N LEU A 146 -2.47 -1.90 -7.12
CA LEU A 146 -1.72 -0.84 -7.81
C LEU A 146 -0.68 -1.37 -8.80
N MET A 147 -0.68 -2.68 -9.09
CA MET A 147 0.25 -3.25 -10.08
C MET A 147 0.01 -2.66 -11.49
N PRO A 148 1.01 -2.66 -12.39
CA PRO A 148 0.91 -2.01 -13.70
C PRO A 148 -0.25 -2.47 -14.61
N SER A 149 -0.76 -3.70 -14.41
CA SER A 149 -1.94 -4.17 -15.14
C SER A 149 -3.26 -3.57 -14.62
N GLN A 150 -3.29 -3.08 -13.38
CA GLN A 150 -4.40 -2.35 -12.78
C GLN A 150 -4.24 -0.84 -13.00
N VAL A 151 -3.03 -0.33 -12.78
CA VAL A 151 -2.67 1.10 -12.81
C VAL A 151 -1.36 1.28 -13.59
N PRO A 152 -1.41 1.50 -14.91
CA PRO A 152 -0.23 1.87 -15.68
C PRO A 152 0.42 3.13 -15.11
N ARG A 153 1.73 3.04 -14.83
CA ARG A 153 2.49 4.11 -14.17
C ARG A 153 2.52 5.39 -14.99
N SER A 154 2.28 6.52 -14.33
CA SER A 154 2.57 7.84 -14.86
C SER A 154 4.02 8.19 -14.53
N LEU A 155 4.96 7.77 -15.39
CA LEU A 155 6.39 8.05 -15.18
C LEU A 155 6.69 9.55 -15.07
N GLU A 156 5.90 10.40 -15.73
CA GLU A 156 6.06 11.85 -15.62
C GLU A 156 5.75 12.36 -14.21
N VAL A 157 4.73 11.80 -13.56
CA VAL A 157 4.40 12.12 -12.16
C VAL A 157 5.43 11.54 -11.20
N LEU A 158 5.75 10.24 -11.33
CA LEU A 158 6.69 9.54 -10.43
C LEU A 158 8.15 10.04 -10.53
N GLN A 159 8.50 10.77 -11.59
CA GLN A 159 9.84 11.36 -11.74
C GLN A 159 9.86 12.84 -11.35
N ASN A 160 8.70 13.44 -11.07
CA ASN A 160 8.53 14.85 -10.74
C ASN A 160 7.46 14.99 -9.64
N GLU A 161 7.60 14.22 -8.57
CA GLU A 161 6.58 14.11 -7.50
C GLU A 161 6.30 15.45 -6.81
N GLU A 162 7.29 16.36 -6.80
CA GLU A 162 7.14 17.72 -6.27
C GLU A 162 6.49 18.72 -7.26
N ASP A 163 6.24 18.34 -8.52
CA ASP A 163 5.66 19.22 -9.54
C ASP A 163 4.12 19.08 -9.60
N GLU A 164 3.46 19.95 -8.85
CA GLU A 164 2.00 20.03 -8.77
C GLU A 164 1.32 20.19 -10.14
N ALA A 165 1.93 20.91 -11.08
CA ALA A 165 1.30 21.15 -12.38
C ALA A 165 1.29 19.88 -13.24
N ILE A 166 2.35 19.07 -13.15
CA ILE A 166 2.41 17.75 -13.80
C ILE A 166 1.35 16.83 -13.21
N TYR A 167 1.22 16.82 -11.88
CA TYR A 167 0.21 16.02 -11.18
C TYR A 167 -1.22 16.41 -11.61
N GLU A 168 -1.55 17.70 -11.57
CA GLU A 168 -2.88 18.20 -11.95
C GLU A 168 -3.23 17.89 -13.42
N GLU A 169 -2.27 17.99 -14.34
CA GLU A 169 -2.46 17.63 -15.74
C GLU A 169 -2.75 16.13 -15.89
N ALA A 170 -2.04 15.27 -15.16
CA ALA A 170 -2.26 13.82 -15.18
C ALA A 170 -3.64 13.44 -14.62
N VAL A 171 -4.05 14.04 -13.49
CA VAL A 171 -5.39 13.87 -12.91
C VAL A 171 -6.46 14.27 -13.92
N ALA A 172 -6.36 15.47 -14.51
CA ALA A 172 -7.34 15.98 -15.47
C ALA A 172 -7.44 15.14 -16.75
N ALA A 173 -6.35 14.46 -17.13
CA ALA A 173 -6.31 13.58 -18.29
C ALA A 173 -6.88 12.17 -18.02
N CYS A 174 -7.02 11.76 -16.75
CA CYS A 174 -7.44 10.41 -16.37
C CYS A 174 -8.97 10.21 -16.53
N PRO A 175 -9.44 9.31 -17.42
CA PRO A 175 -10.88 9.06 -17.60
C PRO A 175 -11.50 8.14 -16.54
N THR A 176 -10.69 7.60 -15.64
CA THR A 176 -11.00 6.63 -14.57
C THR A 176 -10.47 7.19 -13.25
N TYR A 177 -10.28 6.34 -12.24
CA TYR A 177 -9.65 6.75 -10.99
C TYR A 177 -8.13 6.96 -11.16
N PHE A 178 -7.62 8.09 -10.70
CA PHE A 178 -6.18 8.40 -10.64
C PHE A 178 -5.66 8.16 -9.23
N THR A 179 -4.72 7.24 -9.06
CA THR A 179 -4.24 6.73 -7.75
C THR A 179 -3.03 7.50 -7.22
N GLY A 180 -2.73 8.68 -7.78
CA GLY A 180 -1.46 9.38 -7.55
C GLY A 180 -0.30 8.85 -8.39
N GLU A 181 -0.18 7.52 -8.55
CA GLU A 181 0.91 6.87 -9.28
C GLU A 181 0.61 6.66 -10.77
N GLY A 182 -0.67 6.76 -11.16
CA GLY A 182 -1.12 6.51 -12.51
C GLY A 182 -2.64 6.50 -12.64
N CYS A 183 -3.09 6.38 -13.89
CA CYS A 183 -4.51 6.29 -14.20
C CYS A 183 -4.93 4.83 -14.30
N SER A 184 -5.85 4.41 -13.43
CA SER A 184 -6.34 3.03 -13.37
C SER A 184 -6.97 2.59 -14.69
N THR A 185 -6.89 1.29 -15.02
CA THR A 185 -7.59 0.76 -16.19
C THR A 185 -9.09 0.62 -15.93
N GLN A 186 -9.89 0.61 -16.99
CA GLN A 186 -11.36 0.52 -16.87
C GLN A 186 -11.83 -0.73 -16.12
N ASP A 187 -11.11 -1.84 -16.29
CA ASP A 187 -11.44 -3.17 -15.75
C ASP A 187 -10.65 -3.50 -14.47
N SER A 188 -9.93 -2.53 -13.89
CA SER A 188 -9.16 -2.74 -12.67
C SER A 188 -10.06 -2.87 -11.44
N TYR A 189 -9.59 -3.63 -10.44
CA TYR A 189 -10.25 -3.76 -9.14
C TYR A 189 -10.35 -2.41 -8.44
N VAL A 190 -9.27 -1.62 -8.45
CA VAL A 190 -9.24 -0.30 -7.81
C VAL A 190 -10.23 0.68 -8.46
N ASN A 191 -10.38 0.68 -9.79
CA ASN A 191 -11.37 1.51 -10.47
C ASN A 191 -12.81 1.05 -10.16
N ALA A 192 -13.04 -0.26 -10.11
CA ALA A 192 -14.35 -0.81 -9.74
C ALA A 192 -14.71 -0.51 -8.28
N PHE A 193 -13.74 -0.61 -7.36
CA PHE A 193 -13.90 -0.30 -5.94
C PHE A 193 -14.19 1.19 -5.74
N PHE A 194 -13.37 2.07 -6.30
CA PHE A 194 -13.58 3.52 -6.32
C PHE A 194 -14.96 3.89 -6.89
N GLY A 195 -15.29 3.33 -8.06
CA GLY A 195 -16.56 3.57 -8.74
C GLY A 195 -17.79 3.14 -7.93
N GLN A 196 -17.66 2.11 -7.11
CA GLN A 196 -18.76 1.58 -6.31
C GLN A 196 -18.93 2.32 -4.97
N PHE A 197 -17.84 2.73 -4.33
CA PHE A 197 -17.87 3.15 -2.93
C PHE A 197 -17.50 4.61 -2.68
N TRP A 198 -16.80 5.28 -3.60
CA TRP A 198 -16.24 6.61 -3.35
C TRP A 198 -16.92 7.74 -4.14
N LEU A 199 -17.49 7.46 -5.31
CA LEU A 199 -18.05 8.50 -6.21
C LEU A 199 -19.09 9.43 -5.57
N GLU A 200 -19.83 8.96 -4.55
CA GLU A 200 -20.90 9.76 -3.94
C GLU A 200 -20.39 10.89 -3.04
N PHE A 201 -19.19 10.77 -2.48
CA PHE A 201 -18.61 11.77 -1.57
C PHE A 201 -17.17 12.17 -1.92
N TYR A 202 -16.62 11.70 -3.04
CA TYR A 202 -15.26 12.03 -3.46
C TYR A 202 -15.05 13.54 -3.64
N ASP A 203 -16.06 14.25 -4.16
CA ASP A 203 -16.01 15.71 -4.28
C ASP A 203 -16.15 16.42 -2.90
N GLU A 204 -16.69 15.74 -1.88
CA GLU A 204 -16.82 16.27 -0.52
C GLU A 204 -15.50 16.17 0.27
N LEU A 205 -14.57 15.29 -0.15
CA LEU A 205 -13.22 15.17 0.43
C LEU A 205 -12.42 16.45 0.34
N GLU A 206 -12.62 17.28 -0.71
CA GLU A 206 -11.91 18.55 -0.84
C GLU A 206 -12.21 19.52 0.32
N SER A 207 -13.24 19.23 1.13
CA SER A 207 -13.71 20.09 2.22
C SER A 207 -13.53 19.53 3.63
N LEU A 208 -13.05 18.29 3.76
CA LEU A 208 -12.91 17.59 5.04
C LEU A 208 -11.45 17.18 5.23
N ASP A 209 -10.91 17.39 6.44
CA ASP A 209 -9.61 16.83 6.81
C ASP A 209 -9.72 15.29 6.99
N GLU A 210 -8.60 14.57 6.92
CA GLU A 210 -8.53 13.09 6.94
C GLU A 210 -9.28 12.43 8.11
N GLY A 211 -9.19 13.01 9.31
CA GLY A 211 -9.93 12.54 10.49
C GLY A 211 -11.42 12.93 10.50
N GLU A 212 -11.80 13.99 9.78
CA GLU A 212 -13.19 14.46 9.74
C GLU A 212 -14.07 13.56 8.85
N LEU A 213 -13.48 12.90 7.86
CA LEU A 213 -14.21 11.99 6.99
C LEU A 213 -14.73 10.75 7.75
N TYR A 214 -13.86 10.12 8.55
CA TYR A 214 -14.27 8.98 9.36
C TYR A 214 -15.34 9.37 10.39
N GLU A 215 -15.20 10.54 11.03
CA GLU A 215 -16.22 11.05 11.96
C GLU A 215 -17.57 11.33 11.28
N ALA A 216 -17.55 11.82 10.04
CA ALA A 216 -18.75 12.11 9.27
C ALA A 216 -19.44 10.82 8.77
N TYR A 217 -18.65 9.81 8.39
CA TYR A 217 -19.13 8.60 7.72
C TYR A 217 -18.55 7.29 8.30
N PRO A 218 -18.70 7.01 9.60
CA PRO A 218 -18.01 5.87 10.23
C PRO A 218 -18.45 4.50 9.70
N ASP A 219 -19.70 4.36 9.21
CA ASP A 219 -20.20 3.11 8.63
C ASP A 219 -19.62 2.81 7.23
N GLN A 220 -18.88 3.76 6.63
CA GLN A 220 -18.21 3.59 5.34
C GLN A 220 -16.90 2.81 5.45
N PHE A 221 -16.19 2.92 6.56
CA PHE A 221 -14.80 2.48 6.67
C PHE A 221 -14.64 1.38 7.72
N VAL A 222 -13.68 0.49 7.52
CA VAL A 222 -13.39 -0.59 8.48
C VAL A 222 -12.66 -0.08 9.73
N ASN A 223 -11.96 1.05 9.61
CA ASN A 223 -11.35 1.85 10.66
C ASN A 223 -11.14 3.29 10.14
N ASP A 224 -10.50 4.13 10.94
CA ASP A 224 -10.14 5.51 10.61
C ASP A 224 -9.06 5.60 9.53
N TYR A 225 -8.06 4.71 9.53
CA TYR A 225 -7.02 4.68 8.50
C TYR A 225 -7.58 4.42 7.09
N ALA A 226 -8.59 3.55 6.97
CA ALA A 226 -9.31 3.34 5.72
C ALA A 226 -10.03 4.62 5.21
N ALA A 227 -10.18 5.67 6.01
CA ALA A 227 -10.77 6.94 5.56
C ALA A 227 -9.75 7.87 4.88
N THR A 228 -8.45 7.54 4.91
CA THR A 228 -7.38 8.39 4.39
C THR A 228 -7.53 8.65 2.89
N ASN A 229 -7.66 7.59 2.10
CA ASN A 229 -7.88 7.68 0.66
C ASN A 229 -8.46 6.36 0.11
N PRO A 230 -8.91 6.33 -1.16
CA PRO A 230 -9.49 5.11 -1.74
C PRO A 230 -8.53 3.91 -1.83
N ASP A 231 -7.23 4.14 -1.94
CA ASP A 231 -6.21 3.09 -2.01
C ASP A 231 -6.03 2.43 -0.63
N GLU A 232 -5.94 3.23 0.45
CA GLU A 232 -5.88 2.73 1.84
C GLU A 232 -7.16 2.01 2.25
N ASP A 233 -8.32 2.53 1.89
CA ASP A 233 -9.61 1.86 2.13
C ASP A 233 -9.69 0.49 1.48
N MET A 234 -9.14 0.38 0.27
CA MET A 234 -9.09 -0.88 -0.45
C MET A 234 -8.11 -1.85 0.21
N ALA A 235 -6.93 -1.40 0.61
CA ALA A 235 -5.92 -2.21 1.30
C ALA A 235 -6.41 -2.67 2.69
N GLU A 236 -7.03 -1.80 3.48
CA GLU A 236 -7.64 -2.14 4.76
C GLU A 236 -8.83 -3.09 4.60
N SER A 237 -9.73 -2.81 3.65
CA SER A 237 -10.86 -3.71 3.36
C SER A 237 -10.38 -5.10 2.90
N TRP A 238 -9.28 -5.15 2.15
CA TRP A 238 -8.60 -6.38 1.75
C TRP A 238 -8.04 -7.15 2.94
N THR A 239 -7.36 -6.46 3.85
CA THR A 239 -6.84 -7.04 5.09
C THR A 239 -7.95 -7.65 5.94
N PHE A 240 -9.08 -6.96 6.09
CA PHE A 240 -10.27 -7.51 6.75
C PHE A 240 -10.87 -8.70 6.01
N PHE A 241 -10.90 -8.67 4.66
CA PHE A 241 -11.33 -9.80 3.85
C PHE A 241 -10.47 -11.04 4.10
N ILE A 242 -9.15 -10.89 4.20
CA ILE A 242 -8.23 -11.99 4.49
C ILE A 242 -8.41 -12.51 5.91
N LEU A 243 -8.37 -11.62 6.91
CA LEU A 243 -8.23 -12.02 8.32
C LEU A 243 -9.56 -12.39 8.97
N LYS A 244 -10.68 -11.76 8.59
CA LYS A 244 -11.96 -11.95 9.27
C LYS A 244 -12.85 -12.97 8.55
N ASP A 245 -13.84 -13.45 9.29
CA ASP A 245 -14.94 -14.24 8.71
C ASP A 245 -15.79 -13.37 7.80
N LYS A 246 -16.45 -14.01 6.81
CA LYS A 246 -17.33 -13.32 5.87
C LYS A 246 -18.44 -12.56 6.62
N PRO A 247 -18.53 -11.22 6.50
CA PRO A 247 -19.56 -10.45 7.19
C PRO A 247 -20.90 -10.52 6.44
N GLU A 248 -21.98 -10.17 7.14
CA GLU A 248 -23.26 -9.82 6.54
C GLU A 248 -23.21 -8.37 5.99
N PRO A 249 -23.94 -8.03 4.91
CA PRO A 249 -23.86 -6.73 4.22
C PRO A 249 -24.57 -5.58 4.96
N ASP A 250 -24.39 -5.49 6.28
CA ASP A 250 -25.12 -4.57 7.16
C ASP A 250 -24.61 -3.12 7.07
N THR A 251 -23.33 -2.91 6.74
CA THR A 251 -22.69 -1.58 6.59
C THR A 251 -22.01 -1.47 5.23
N ILE A 252 -21.61 -0.26 4.82
CA ILE A 252 -20.85 -0.11 3.56
C ILE A 252 -19.44 -0.68 3.73
N ALA A 253 -18.81 -0.54 4.90
CA ALA A 253 -17.56 -1.23 5.23
C ALA A 253 -17.65 -2.76 5.00
N HIS A 254 -18.75 -3.40 5.41
CA HIS A 254 -18.96 -4.82 5.12
C HIS A 254 -19.18 -5.11 3.63
N GLN A 255 -19.82 -4.20 2.90
CA GLN A 255 -19.97 -4.35 1.45
C GLN A 255 -18.62 -4.23 0.71
N LYS A 256 -17.70 -3.40 1.20
CA LYS A 256 -16.32 -3.32 0.72
C LYS A 256 -15.55 -4.62 0.99
N ILE A 257 -15.70 -5.24 2.17
CA ILE A 257 -15.16 -6.59 2.41
C ILE A 257 -15.79 -7.63 1.46
N LEU A 258 -17.10 -7.52 1.21
CA LEU A 258 -17.83 -8.42 0.30
C LEU A 258 -17.46 -8.23 -1.17
N PHE A 259 -16.84 -7.09 -1.54
CA PHE A 259 -16.38 -6.81 -2.88
C PHE A 259 -15.44 -7.90 -3.40
N PHE A 260 -14.45 -8.30 -2.59
CA PHE A 260 -13.43 -9.27 -2.99
C PHE A 260 -13.99 -10.68 -3.24
N TYR A 261 -15.11 -11.06 -2.60
CA TYR A 261 -15.80 -12.33 -2.87
C TYR A 261 -16.42 -12.42 -4.27
N GLN A 262 -16.47 -11.32 -5.02
CA GLN A 262 -16.93 -11.32 -6.42
C GLN A 262 -15.87 -11.86 -7.39
N TYR A 263 -14.63 -11.99 -6.94
CA TYR A 263 -13.46 -12.41 -7.73
C TYR A 263 -12.95 -13.76 -7.23
N PRO A 264 -13.21 -14.87 -7.96
CA PRO A 264 -12.80 -16.21 -7.54
C PRO A 264 -11.30 -16.33 -7.22
N GLU A 265 -10.45 -15.71 -8.03
CA GLU A 265 -9.00 -15.69 -7.86
C GLU A 265 -8.55 -15.02 -6.57
N LEU A 266 -9.26 -13.99 -6.08
CA LEU A 266 -8.97 -13.35 -4.80
C LEU A 266 -9.47 -14.19 -3.63
N THR A 267 -10.57 -14.94 -3.82
CA THR A 267 -11.06 -15.91 -2.83
C THR A 267 -10.11 -17.10 -2.68
N ASP A 268 -9.58 -17.61 -3.80
CA ASP A 268 -8.56 -18.66 -3.79
C ASP A 268 -7.26 -18.17 -3.13
N LEU A 269 -6.84 -16.92 -3.38
CA LEU A 269 -5.69 -16.31 -2.72
C LEU A 269 -5.92 -16.15 -1.21
N ARG A 270 -7.13 -15.72 -0.80
CA ARG A 270 -7.51 -15.65 0.61
C ARG A 270 -7.33 -16.98 1.32
N ASP A 271 -7.86 -18.06 0.74
CA ASP A 271 -7.77 -19.38 1.36
C ASP A 271 -6.31 -19.82 1.50
N GLN A 272 -5.47 -19.53 0.50
CA GLN A 272 -4.03 -19.79 0.57
C GLN A 272 -3.33 -19.00 1.68
N ILE A 273 -3.58 -17.70 1.81
CA ILE A 273 -2.96 -16.88 2.86
C ILE A 273 -3.43 -17.36 4.24
N ARG A 274 -4.72 -17.65 4.41
CA ARG A 274 -5.27 -18.13 5.69
C ARG A 274 -4.72 -19.48 6.14
N GLU A 275 -4.36 -20.36 5.21
CA GLU A 275 -3.66 -21.62 5.52
C GLU A 275 -2.22 -21.42 6.03
N ARG A 276 -1.67 -20.22 5.85
CA ARG A 276 -0.29 -19.84 6.21
C ARG A 276 -0.22 -18.90 7.43
N LEU A 277 -1.36 -18.44 7.93
CA LEU A 277 -1.40 -17.55 9.09
C LEU A 277 -0.81 -18.26 10.33
N PRO A 278 -0.04 -17.55 11.16
CA PRO A 278 0.41 -18.08 12.45
C PRO A 278 -0.75 -18.38 13.40
N ASP A 279 -0.52 -19.31 14.33
CA ASP A 279 -1.39 -19.51 15.49
C ASP A 279 -1.02 -18.48 16.56
N PHE A 280 -1.89 -17.48 16.77
CA PHE A 280 -1.78 -16.47 17.82
C PHE A 280 -2.57 -16.85 19.09
#